data_AF-A0A414SKQ0-F1
#
_entry.id   AF-A0A414SKQ0-F1
#
_cell.length_a   1.000
_cell.length_b   1.000
_cell.length_c   1.000
_cell.angle_alpha   90.00
_cell.angle_beta   90.00
_cell.angle_gamma   90.00
#
_symmetry.space_group_name_H-M   'P 1'
#
loop_
_entity.id
_entity.type
_entity.pdbx_description
1 polymer ?
#
loop_
_entity_poly.entity_id
_entity_poly.type
_entity_poly.pdbx_seq_one_letter_code
_entity_poly.pdbx_strand_id
1 'polypeptide(L)' 'MRNKERIDTFTWEFAEIWKRSFPDLRFGQLCMNFFGWLQSKKEKDPFFPEEPDMIEYFREYANESSLWYRKN' A
#
# COMPACT_ATOMS: atom_id res chain seq x y z
N MET A 1 19.89 -5.33 13.82
CA MET A 1 19.68 -4.91 12.42
C MET A 1 18.41 -5.57 11.91
N ARG A 2 17.59 -4.88 11.13
CA ARG A 2 16.36 -5.47 10.57
C ARG A 2 16.70 -6.51 9.50
N ASN A 3 15.88 -7.56 9.40
CA ASN A 3 15.96 -8.56 8.33
C ASN A 3 15.86 -7.85 6.95
N LYS A 4 16.67 -8.27 5.97
CA LYS A 4 16.73 -7.60 4.66
C LYS A 4 15.67 -8.14 3.70
N GLU A 5 15.38 -9.43 3.80
CA GLU A 5 14.39 -10.17 3.01
C GLU A 5 12.98 -9.59 3.16
N ARG A 6 12.68 -8.87 4.26
CA ARG A 6 11.42 -8.13 4.43
C ARG A 6 11.15 -7.12 3.30
N ILE A 7 12.20 -6.55 2.71
CA ILE A 7 12.09 -5.56 1.62
C ILE A 7 11.57 -6.25 0.37
N ASP A 8 12.09 -7.44 0.06
CA ASP A 8 11.71 -8.19 -1.14
C ASP A 8 10.23 -8.61 -1.08
N THR A 9 9.79 -9.14 0.07
CA THR A 9 8.39 -9.51 0.30
C THR A 9 7.47 -8.30 0.14
N PHE A 10 7.76 -7.20 0.85
CA PHE A 10 6.95 -6.00 0.79
C PHE A 10 6.86 -5.41 -0.62
N THR A 11 8.00 -5.27 -1.30
CA THR A 11 8.05 -4.66 -2.64
C THR A 11 7.37 -5.52 -3.69
N TRP A 12 7.46 -6.85 -3.59
CA TRP A 12 6.73 -7.77 -4.47
C TRP A 12 5.22 -7.63 -4.30
N GLU A 13 4.71 -7.62 -3.07
CA GLU A 13 3.29 -7.48 -2.81
C GLU A 13 2.75 -6.11 -3.22
N PHE A 14 3.50 -5.04 -2.91
CA PHE A 14 3.15 -3.69 -3.34
C PHE A 14 3.04 -3.60 -4.86
N ALA A 15 4.00 -4.19 -5.59
CA ALA A 15 3.97 -4.22 -7.05
C ALA A 15 2.79 -5.02 -7.61
N GLU A 16 2.43 -6.15 -7.01
CA GLU A 16 1.25 -6.93 -7.41
C GLU A 16 -0.05 -6.14 -7.22
N ILE A 17 -0.24 -5.49 -6.07
CA ILE A 17 -1.43 -4.69 -5.80
C ILE A 17 -1.49 -3.49 -6.76
N TRP A 18 -0.38 -2.80 -6.97
CA TRP A 18 -0.33 -1.66 -7.88
C TRP A 18 -0.72 -2.05 -9.31
N LYS A 19 -0.10 -3.09 -9.89
CA LYS A 19 -0.42 -3.57 -11.25
C LYS A 19 -1.89 -3.90 -11.42
N ARG A 20 -2.52 -4.51 -10.40
CA ARG A 20 -3.92 -4.95 -10.46
C ARG A 20 -4.92 -3.83 -10.22
N SER A 21 -4.57 -2.87 -9.36
CA SER A 21 -5.54 -1.94 -8.77
C SER A 21 -5.41 -0.52 -9.31
N PHE A 22 -4.19 -0.10 -9.66
CA PHE A 22 -3.86 1.30 -9.98
C PHE A 22 -2.86 1.42 -11.15
N PRO A 23 -3.00 0.66 -12.25
CA PRO A 23 -1.97 0.58 -13.30
C PRO A 23 -1.63 1.94 -13.94
N ASP A 24 -2.58 2.88 -13.93
CA ASP A 24 -2.40 4.21 -14.52
C ASP A 24 -1.70 5.21 -13.59
N LEU A 25 -1.63 4.93 -12.29
CA LEU A 25 -0.98 5.83 -11.33
C LEU A 25 0.54 5.65 -11.39
N ARG A 26 1.27 6.76 -11.42
CA ARG A 26 2.74 6.76 -11.23
C ARG A 26 3.07 6.56 -9.76
N PHE A 27 4.26 6.01 -9.46
CA PHE A 27 4.69 5.67 -8.09
C PHE A 27 4.42 6.76 -7.06
N GLY A 28 4.93 7.98 -7.29
CA GLY A 28 4.77 9.07 -6.33
C GLY A 28 3.32 9.48 -6.11
N GLN A 29 2.49 9.44 -7.16
CA GLN A 29 1.05 9.74 -7.05
C GLN A 29 0.33 8.68 -6.23
N LEU A 30 0.63 7.40 -6.48
CA LEU A 30 0.10 6.28 -5.71
C LEU A 30 0.49 6.39 -4.24
N CYS A 31 1.76 6.64 -3.93
CA CYS A 31 2.23 6.81 -2.55
C CYS A 31 1.55 7.99 -1.85
N MET A 32 1.46 9.15 -2.49
CA MET A 32 0.82 10.32 -1.88
C MET A 32 -0.68 10.09 -1.64
N ASN A 33 -1.38 9.44 -2.58
CA ASN A 33 -2.79 9.09 -2.40
C ASN A 33 -2.97 8.11 -1.23
N PHE A 34 -2.16 7.06 -1.18
CA PHE A 34 -2.19 6.07 -0.11
C PHE A 34 -1.86 6.69 1.26
N PHE A 35 -0.77 7.44 1.38
CA PHE A 35 -0.39 8.06 2.65
C PHE A 35 -1.37 9.16 3.09
N GLY A 36 -1.99 9.86 2.14
CA GLY A 36 -3.10 10.78 2.42
C GLY A 36 -4.33 10.05 2.96
N TRP A 37 -4.70 8.91 2.37
CA TRP A 37 -5.76 8.04 2.88
C TRP A 37 -5.42 7.48 4.26
N LEU A 38 -4.19 7.00 4.47
CA LEU A 38 -3.75 6.41 5.73
C LEU A 38 -3.85 7.41 6.89
N GLN A 39 -3.40 8.65 6.68
CA GLN A 39 -3.50 9.70 7.69
C GLN A 39 -4.96 10.15 7.91
N SER A 40 -5.73 10.35 6.84
CA SER A 40 -7.08 10.92 6.95
C SER A 40 -8.16 9.93 7.39
N LYS A 41 -8.02 8.65 7.03
CA LYS A 41 -9.03 7.60 7.30
C LYS A 41 -8.67 6.70 8.46
N LYS A 42 -7.37 6.45 8.66
CA LYS A 42 -6.88 5.56 9.73
C LYS A 42 -6.24 6.33 10.88
N GLU A 43 -6.03 7.64 10.73
CA GLU A 43 -5.34 8.49 11.71
C GLU A 43 -3.98 7.90 12.10
N LYS A 44 -3.29 7.29 11.13
CA LYS A 44 -1.98 6.68 11.30
C LYS A 44 -0.92 7.54 10.63
N ASP A 45 0.17 7.77 11.36
CA ASP A 45 1.38 8.34 10.80
C ASP A 45 2.13 7.24 10.01
N PRO A 46 2.43 7.46 8.71
CA PRO A 46 3.07 6.47 7.84
C PRO A 46 4.50 6.08 8.25
N PHE A 47 5.14 6.78 9.19
CA PHE A 47 6.49 6.44 9.65
C PHE A 47 6.55 5.30 10.68
N PHE A 48 5.41 4.95 11.29
CA PHE A 48 5.37 3.97 12.39
C PHE A 48 5.07 2.52 11.97
N PRO A 49 4.14 2.23 11.03
CA PRO A 49 3.86 0.86 10.63
C PRO A 49 5.09 0.18 10.03
N GLU A 50 5.37 -1.06 10.45
CA GLU A 50 6.35 -1.90 9.77
C GLU A 50 5.77 -2.47 8.47
N GLU A 51 6.60 -3.07 7.62
CA GLU A 51 6.18 -3.56 6.29
C GLU A 51 4.93 -4.47 6.31
N PRO A 52 4.76 -5.41 7.28
CA PRO A 52 3.54 -6.22 7.35
C PRO A 52 2.28 -5.38 7.58
N ASP A 53 2.33 -4.40 8.48
CA ASP A 53 1.18 -3.52 8.74
C ASP A 53 0.94 -2.58 7.56
N MET A 54 2.02 -2.04 6.98
CA MET A 54 1.95 -1.13 5.84
C MET A 54 1.31 -1.80 4.62
N ILE A 55 1.61 -3.07 4.36
CA ILE A 55 1.02 -3.79 3.22
C ILE A 55 -0.45 -4.14 3.48
N GLU A 56 -0.85 -4.45 4.71
CA GLU A 56 -2.27 -4.62 5.05
C GLU A 56 -3.05 -3.32 4.82
N TYR A 57 -2.53 -2.18 5.28
CA TYR A 57 -3.15 -0.89 5.00
C TYR A 57 -3.22 -0.59 3.50
N PHE A 58 -2.18 -0.96 2.73
CA PHE A 58 -2.20 -0.76 1.30
C PHE A 58 -3.25 -1.66 0.60
N ARG A 59 -3.47 -2.88 1.08
CA ARG A 59 -4.57 -3.75 0.61
C ARG A 59 -5.95 -3.19 0.97
N GLU A 60 -6.11 -2.63 2.16
CA GLU A 60 -7.36 -1.95 2.53
C GLU A 60 -7.61 -0.73 1.64
N TYR A 61 -6.60 0.09 1.41
CA TYR A 61 -6.66 1.22 0.48
C TYR A 61 -7.05 0.76 -0.94
N ALA A 62 -6.43 -0.31 -1.42
CA ALA A 62 -6.76 -0.90 -2.73
C ALA A 62 -8.23 -1.35 -2.82
N ASN A 63 -8.75 -1.99 -1.78
CA ASN A 63 -10.16 -2.40 -1.71
C ASN A 63 -11.14 -1.22 -1.71
N GLU A 64 -10.80 -0.11 -1.05
CA GLU A 64 -11.69 1.05 -0.97
C GLU A 64 -11.60 1.95 -2.22
N SER A 65 -10.39 2.09 -2.77
CA SER A 65 -10.08 3.14 -3.75
C SER A 65 -9.90 2.67 -5.18
N SER A 66 -9.81 1.35 -5.43
CA SER A 66 -9.72 0.82 -6.78
C SER A 66 -11.09 0.37 -7.27
N LEU A 67 -11.46 0.81 -8.48
CA LEU A 67 -12.63 0.29 -9.20
C LEU A 67 -12.41 -1.13 -9.76
N TRP A 68 -11.15 -1.58 -9.78
CA TRP A 68 -10.69 -2.81 -10.44
C TRP A 68 -10.30 -3.91 -9.45
N TYR A 69 -10.02 -3.55 -8.20
CA TYR A 69 -9.69 -4.49 -7.15
C TYR A 69 -10.95 -4.93 -6.40
N ARG A 70 -11.31 -6.20 -6.52
CA ARG A 70 -12.30 -6.85 -5.65
C ARG A 70 -11.61 -8.02 -4.97
N LYS A 71 -11.41 -7.95 -3.66
CA LYS A 71 -11.12 -9.14 -2.86
C LYS A 71 -12.38 -10.02 -2.92
N ASN A 72 -12.28 -11.19 -3.54
CA ASN A 72 -13.25 -12.26 -3.26
C ASN A 72 -13.13 -12.64 -1.78
#